data_AF-A0A7Z8PBI4-F1
#
_entry.id   AF-A0A7Z8PBI4-F1
#
_cell.length_a   1.000
_cell.length_b   1.000
_cell.length_c   1.000
_cell.angle_alpha   90.00
_cell.angle_beta   90.00
_cell.angle_gamma   90.00
#
_symmetry.space_group_name_H-M   'P 1'
#
loop_
_entity.id
_entity.type
_entity.pdbx_description
1 polymer ?
#
loop_
_entity_poly.entity_id
_entity_poly.type
_entity_poly.pdbx_seq_one_letter_code
_entity_poly.pdbx_strand_id
1 'polypeptide(L)'
;MCTKIAHSGVIFIRSSLLFATGCQIAGPSLHRPGRREHGPMQNILPGIRLLCADVDGSLCGPLLSYGQAADAAAAGHEVTKSFHVRDGHRMVYARSQGLQIGLCSGRDSAPLRLRAQDLGLDPLLLGVRDKPAAMAEVLQQRGLEWSQVAFLGDDYPDLPLIGKVACFFAPADAAPAIRRRADAVTLAASDGGAFAEVIETILRSQGTWPPQGL
;
A
#
# COMPACT_ATOMS: atom_id res chain seq x y z
N MET A 1 -27.59 -7.06 49.27
CA MET A 1 -26.78 -5.83 49.45
C MET A 1 -25.38 -6.29 49.83
N CYS A 2 -24.48 -6.59 48.89
CA CYS A 2 -23.80 -5.74 47.91
C CYS A 2 -22.90 -4.68 48.57
N THR A 3 -21.61 -5.00 48.70
CA THR A 3 -20.53 -4.03 48.55
C THR A 3 -19.27 -4.74 48.05
N LYS A 4 -19.02 -4.59 46.75
CA LYS A 4 -17.76 -4.92 46.08
C LYS A 4 -16.74 -3.81 46.38
N ILE A 5 -15.51 -4.18 46.73
CA ILE A 5 -14.33 -3.37 46.41
C ILE A 5 -13.33 -4.33 45.76
N ALA A 6 -13.21 -4.25 44.45
CA ALA A 6 -12.19 -4.94 43.68
C ALA A 6 -10.93 -4.06 43.64
N HIS A 7 -9.78 -4.62 44.01
CA HIS A 7 -8.48 -4.04 43.71
C HIS A 7 -7.78 -4.88 42.63
N SER A 8 -7.71 -4.27 41.45
CA SER A 8 -6.54 -4.24 40.55
C SER A 8 -5.71 -5.52 40.40
N GLY A 9 -6.24 -6.49 39.67
CA GLY A 9 -5.42 -7.42 38.92
C GLY A 9 -4.87 -6.72 37.68
N VAL A 10 -3.63 -6.22 37.75
CA VAL A 10 -2.87 -5.85 36.55
C VAL A 10 -2.52 -7.14 35.83
N ILE A 11 -3.37 -7.54 34.88
CA ILE A 11 -3.04 -8.60 33.93
C ILE A 11 -2.11 -7.98 32.89
N PHE A 12 -0.81 -8.15 33.09
CA PHE A 12 0.19 -7.96 32.05
C PHE A 12 -0.03 -9.06 31.01
N ILE A 13 -0.84 -8.80 29.98
CA ILE A 13 -0.88 -9.68 28.81
C ILE A 13 0.41 -9.41 28.01
N ARG A 14 1.47 -10.14 28.38
CA ARG A 14 2.59 -10.40 27.48
C ARG A 14 2.07 -11.29 26.35
N SER A 15 1.57 -10.69 25.26
CA SER A 15 1.47 -11.38 23.98
C SER A 15 2.62 -10.94 23.11
N SER A 16 3.79 -11.47 23.46
CA SER A 16 4.98 -11.49 22.62
C SER A 16 4.76 -12.51 21.51
N LEU A 17 4.12 -12.09 20.43
CA LEU A 17 4.45 -12.60 19.10
C LEU A 17 4.92 -11.41 18.27
N LEU A 18 6.17 -11.00 18.51
CA LEU A 18 6.97 -10.39 17.46
C LEU A 18 7.20 -11.47 16.41
N PHE A 19 6.23 -11.65 15.50
CA PHE A 19 6.62 -12.06 14.16
C PHE A 19 7.35 -10.87 13.55
N ALA A 20 8.53 -11.12 12.99
CA ALA A 20 9.32 -10.16 12.25
C ALA A 20 8.61 -9.77 10.94
N THR A 21 7.44 -9.14 11.04
CA THR A 21 6.78 -8.46 9.94
C THR A 21 7.52 -7.16 9.71
N GLY A 22 7.98 -6.92 8.49
CA GLY A 22 8.76 -5.73 8.13
C GLY A 22 8.05 -4.40 8.40
N CYS A 23 6.75 -4.41 8.69
CA CYS A 23 5.90 -3.23 8.84
C CYS A 23 5.49 -2.99 10.31
N GLN A 24 5.49 -1.73 10.75
CA GLN A 24 4.98 -1.35 12.07
C GLN A 24 3.45 -1.31 12.05
N ILE A 25 2.83 -2.30 12.69
CA ILE A 25 1.38 -2.33 12.88
C ILE A 25 1.00 -1.22 13.88
N ALA A 26 0.06 -0.35 13.52
CA ALA A 26 -0.48 0.60 14.47
C ALA A 26 -1.17 -0.18 15.62
N GLY A 27 -0.84 0.14 16.88
CA GLY A 27 -1.38 -0.54 18.07
C GLY A 27 -2.92 -0.53 18.18
N PRO A 28 -3.51 -1.24 19.16
CA PRO A 28 -4.96 -1.38 19.28
C PRO A 28 -5.66 -0.02 19.28
N SER A 29 -6.50 0.13 18.25
CA SER A 29 -7.20 1.31 17.78
C SER A 29 -7.80 2.21 18.89
N LEU A 30 -7.34 3.47 18.98
CA LEU A 30 -8.20 4.58 19.40
C LEU A 30 -9.46 4.54 18.52
N HIS A 31 -10.65 4.44 19.13
CA HIS A 31 -11.92 4.41 18.41
C HIS A 31 -11.98 5.51 17.33
N ARG A 32 -12.01 5.11 16.05
CA ARG A 32 -12.04 6.03 14.90
C ARG A 32 -13.45 5.98 14.27
N PRO A 33 -14.23 7.07 14.29
CA PRO A 33 -15.58 7.08 13.75
C PRO A 33 -15.56 6.81 12.23
N GLY A 34 -16.43 5.90 11.76
CA GLY A 34 -16.56 5.51 10.35
C GLY A 34 -15.75 4.27 9.91
N ARG A 35 -14.97 3.65 10.79
CA ARG A 35 -14.23 2.41 10.48
C ARG A 35 -15.15 1.18 10.60
N ARG A 36 -15.16 0.30 9.59
CA ARG A 36 -15.68 -1.06 9.77
C ARG A 36 -14.80 -1.79 10.78
N GLU A 37 -15.39 -2.45 11.76
CA GLU A 37 -14.66 -3.29 12.72
C GLU A 37 -14.13 -4.53 12.00
N HIS A 38 -12.95 -4.41 11.41
CA HIS A 38 -12.18 -5.57 10.98
C HIS A 38 -11.37 -6.09 12.16
N GLY A 39 -11.23 -7.42 12.26
CA GLY A 39 -10.36 -8.08 13.24
C GLY A 39 -8.89 -7.68 13.08
N PRO A 40 -7.97 -8.32 13.84
CA PRO A 40 -6.55 -8.01 13.74
C PRO A 40 -6.07 -8.14 12.28
N MET A 41 -5.15 -7.25 11.86
CA MET A 41 -4.68 -7.16 10.46
C MET A 41 -4.25 -8.52 9.88
N GLN A 42 -3.69 -9.41 10.71
CA GLN A 42 -3.31 -10.77 10.30
C GLN A 42 -4.46 -11.60 9.74
N ASN A 43 -5.71 -11.31 10.14
CA ASN A 43 -6.90 -12.00 9.62
C ASN A 43 -7.41 -11.39 8.31
N ILE A 44 -6.98 -10.17 7.98
CA ILE A 44 -7.41 -9.43 6.78
C ILE A 44 -6.49 -9.74 5.60
N LEU A 45 -5.17 -9.72 5.83
CA LEU A 45 -4.16 -9.84 4.78
C LEU A 45 -4.29 -11.11 3.90
N PRO A 46 -4.67 -12.29 4.41
CA PRO A 46 -4.90 -13.48 3.58
C PRO A 46 -6.03 -13.31 2.56
N GLY A 47 -6.97 -12.38 2.81
CA GLY A 47 -8.10 -12.06 1.94
C GLY A 47 -7.78 -11.08 0.81
N ILE A 48 -6.60 -10.46 0.81
CA ILE A 48 -6.22 -9.49 -0.21
C ILE A 48 -6.05 -10.19 -1.57
N ARG A 49 -6.60 -9.57 -2.62
CA ARG A 49 -6.52 -10.01 -4.02
C ARG A 49 -5.94 -8.95 -4.94
N LEU A 50 -6.08 -7.68 -4.56
CA LEU A 50 -5.52 -6.54 -5.28
C LEU A 50 -4.70 -5.67 -4.31
N LEU A 51 -3.45 -5.43 -4.66
CA LEU A 51 -2.61 -4.41 -4.04
C LEU A 51 -2.38 -3.29 -5.05
N CYS A 52 -2.84 -2.09 -4.72
CA CYS A 52 -2.56 -0.89 -5.49
C CYS A 52 -1.61 0.04 -4.75
N ALA A 53 -0.91 0.89 -5.50
CA ALA A 53 -0.09 1.95 -4.92
C ALA A 53 -0.33 3.28 -5.63
N ASP A 54 -0.23 4.39 -4.88
CA ASP A 54 0.23 5.64 -5.47
C ASP A 54 1.64 5.47 -6.04
N VAL A 55 2.10 6.44 -6.82
CA VAL A 55 3.39 6.39 -7.50
C VAL A 55 4.36 7.36 -6.87
N ASP A 56 4.03 8.65 -6.86
CA ASP A 56 4.97 9.74 -6.55
C ASP A 56 5.01 9.97 -5.04
N GLY A 57 6.06 9.48 -4.37
CA GLY A 57 6.14 9.45 -2.90
C GLY A 57 5.74 8.09 -2.30
N SER A 58 5.36 7.12 -3.14
CA SER A 58 4.99 5.75 -2.72
C SER A 58 5.82 4.66 -3.38
N LEU A 59 5.87 4.61 -4.72
CA LEU A 59 6.71 3.68 -5.50
C LEU A 59 8.04 4.29 -5.97
N CYS A 60 8.09 5.62 -6.00
CA CYS A 60 9.30 6.38 -6.20
C CYS A 60 9.37 7.46 -5.12
N GLY A 61 10.58 8.00 -4.91
CA GLY A 61 10.77 9.12 -4.00
C GLY A 61 9.91 10.34 -4.38
N PRO A 62 9.79 11.33 -3.47
CA PRO A 62 8.90 12.48 -3.62
C PRO A 62 9.38 13.52 -4.64
N LEU A 63 10.43 13.22 -5.41
CA LEU A 63 11.07 14.14 -6.33
C LEU A 63 10.66 13.83 -7.77
N LEU A 64 10.27 14.89 -8.48
CA LEU A 64 10.11 14.87 -9.93
C LEU A 64 11.26 15.66 -10.56
N SER A 65 12.00 14.99 -11.43
CA SER A 65 13.05 15.63 -12.22
C SER A 65 12.51 16.02 -13.59
N TYR A 66 12.77 17.26 -14.00
CA TYR A 66 12.39 17.79 -15.30
C TYR A 66 13.66 18.05 -16.13
N GLY A 67 13.69 17.50 -17.34
CA GLY A 67 14.70 17.76 -18.35
C GLY A 67 14.10 18.50 -19.55
N GLN A 68 14.96 19.14 -20.35
CA GLN A 68 14.57 19.59 -21.69
C GLN A 68 14.66 18.40 -22.64
N ALA A 69 13.65 18.21 -23.48
CA ALA A 69 13.70 17.21 -24.54
C ALA A 69 14.87 17.51 -25.49
N ALA A 70 15.63 16.46 -25.87
CA ALA A 70 16.82 16.61 -26.70
C ALA A 70 16.51 16.95 -28.17
N ASP A 71 15.28 16.70 -28.62
CA ASP A 71 14.82 16.99 -29.98
C ASP A 71 13.86 18.18 -29.97
N ALA A 72 14.15 19.21 -30.78
CA ALA A 72 13.29 20.36 -30.97
C ALA A 72 11.91 19.99 -31.57
N ALA A 73 11.79 18.82 -32.21
CA ALA A 73 10.51 18.27 -32.66
C ALA A 73 9.64 17.75 -31.50
N ALA A 74 10.23 17.37 -30.37
CA ALA A 74 9.55 17.02 -29.14
C ALA A 74 9.38 18.28 -28.27
N ALA A 75 8.42 19.14 -28.63
CA ALA A 75 8.11 20.30 -27.80
C ALA A 75 7.61 19.86 -26.41
N GLY A 76 8.44 19.99 -25.37
CA GLY A 76 8.05 19.69 -23.98
C GLY A 76 9.21 19.48 -22.99
N HIS A 77 8.84 19.35 -21.72
CA HIS A 77 9.75 18.87 -20.67
C HIS A 77 9.62 17.35 -20.53
N GLU A 78 10.75 16.64 -20.49
CA GLU A 78 10.78 15.23 -20.12
C GLU A 78 10.73 15.11 -18.60
N VAL A 79 9.89 14.22 -18.09
CA VAL A 79 9.83 13.89 -16.67
C VAL A 79 10.56 12.58 -16.45
N THR A 80 11.46 12.54 -15.48
CA THR A 80 12.14 11.30 -15.07
C THR A 80 11.60 10.84 -13.72
N LYS A 81 11.41 9.52 -13.58
CA LYS A 81 11.05 8.84 -12.33
C LYS A 81 12.04 7.71 -12.07
N SER A 82 12.48 7.58 -10.82
CA SER A 82 13.38 6.50 -10.39
C SER A 82 12.58 5.47 -9.60
N PHE A 83 12.62 4.21 -10.03
CA PHE A 83 11.91 3.11 -9.37
C PHE A 83 12.89 2.14 -8.71
N HIS A 84 12.50 1.60 -7.56
CA HIS A 84 13.34 0.66 -6.84
C HIS A 84 13.27 -0.75 -7.47
N VAL A 85 14.43 -1.34 -7.76
CA VAL A 85 14.52 -2.65 -8.45
C VAL A 85 13.92 -3.78 -7.61
N ARG A 86 14.11 -3.75 -6.28
CA ARG A 86 13.55 -4.80 -5.41
C ARG A 86 12.03 -4.77 -5.43
N ASP A 87 11.40 -3.61 -5.52
CA ASP A 87 9.95 -3.50 -5.63
C ASP A 87 9.48 -4.18 -6.91
N GLY A 88 10.13 -3.89 -8.04
CA GLY A 88 9.83 -4.54 -9.32
C GLY A 88 9.89 -6.07 -9.24
N HIS A 89 10.95 -6.62 -8.64
CA HIS A 89 11.05 -8.08 -8.47
C HIS A 89 9.90 -8.66 -7.62
N ARG A 90 9.49 -7.96 -6.57
CA ARG A 90 8.41 -8.39 -5.67
C ARG A 90 7.05 -8.29 -6.35
N MET A 91 6.84 -7.26 -7.17
CA MET A 91 5.62 -7.13 -7.98
C MET A 91 5.49 -8.31 -8.96
N VAL A 92 6.55 -8.64 -9.68
CA VAL A 92 6.55 -9.77 -10.64
C VAL A 92 6.27 -11.08 -9.92
N TYR A 93 6.92 -11.32 -8.77
CA TYR A 93 6.69 -12.52 -7.98
C TYR A 93 5.26 -12.58 -7.41
N ALA A 94 4.76 -11.49 -6.81
CA ALA A 94 3.40 -11.43 -6.28
C ALA A 94 2.34 -11.77 -7.33
N ARG A 95 2.52 -11.26 -8.56
CA ARG A 95 1.65 -11.59 -9.68
C ARG A 95 1.68 -13.07 -10.05
N SER A 96 2.84 -13.72 -10.00
CA SER A 96 2.93 -15.17 -10.23
C SER A 96 2.23 -15.99 -9.14
N GLN A 97 2.03 -15.41 -7.95
CA GLN A 97 1.24 -15.98 -6.85
C GLN A 97 -0.25 -15.59 -6.90
N GLY A 98 -0.70 -14.90 -7.95
CA GLY A 98 -2.10 -14.50 -8.12
C GLY A 98 -2.52 -13.22 -7.39
N LEU A 99 -1.59 -12.51 -6.73
CA LEU A 99 -1.86 -11.19 -6.19
C LEU A 99 -1.82 -10.16 -7.33
N GLN A 100 -2.95 -9.53 -7.62
CA GLN A 100 -3.03 -8.47 -8.63
C GLN A 100 -2.30 -7.22 -8.12
N ILE A 101 -1.50 -6.59 -8.99
CA ILE A 101 -0.72 -5.39 -8.67
C ILE A 101 -1.14 -4.28 -9.63
N GLY A 102 -1.67 -3.18 -9.08
CA GLY A 102 -2.10 -2.02 -9.84
C GLY A 102 -1.47 -0.71 -9.41
N LEU A 103 -1.62 0.32 -10.23
CA LEU A 103 -1.16 1.69 -9.97
C LEU A 103 -2.36 2.64 -9.92
N CYS A 104 -2.32 3.63 -9.02
CA CYS A 104 -3.31 4.68 -8.91
C CYS A 104 -2.66 6.03 -8.66
N SER A 105 -2.43 6.80 -9.72
CA SER A 105 -1.71 8.07 -9.68
C SER A 105 -2.57 9.22 -10.21
N GLY A 106 -2.43 10.38 -9.58
CA GLY A 106 -2.96 11.64 -10.10
C GLY A 106 -2.22 12.14 -11.34
N ARG A 107 -1.05 11.56 -11.66
CA ARG A 107 -0.27 11.88 -12.84
C ARG A 107 -0.36 10.78 -13.88
N ASP A 108 -0.22 11.18 -15.13
CA ASP A 108 0.03 10.29 -16.25
C ASP A 108 1.33 10.75 -16.93
N SER A 109 2.21 9.80 -17.24
CA SER A 109 3.51 10.10 -17.84
C SER A 109 4.08 8.88 -18.56
N ALA A 110 4.86 9.13 -19.62
CA ALA A 110 5.50 8.06 -20.38
C ALA A 110 6.38 7.11 -19.54
N PRO A 111 7.25 7.57 -18.61
CA PRO A 111 8.05 6.67 -17.78
C PRO A 111 7.19 5.76 -16.90
N LEU A 112 6.05 6.26 -16.41
CA LEU A 112 5.15 5.48 -15.57
C LEU A 112 4.46 4.38 -16.38
N ARG A 113 3.98 4.71 -17.58
CA ARG A 113 3.38 3.72 -18.51
C ARG A 113 4.40 2.67 -18.93
N LEU A 114 5.63 3.07 -19.25
CA LEU A 114 6.72 2.16 -19.57
C LEU A 114 7.00 1.21 -18.40
N ARG A 115 7.16 1.74 -17.18
CA ARG A 115 7.42 0.91 -16.00
C ARG A 115 6.29 -0.08 -15.70
N ALA A 116 5.03 0.37 -15.86
CA ALA A 116 3.87 -0.49 -15.71
C ALA A 116 3.87 -1.63 -16.73
N GLN A 117 4.21 -1.33 -17.99
CA GLN A 117 4.34 -2.33 -19.04
C GLN A 117 5.46 -3.34 -18.75
N ASP A 118 6.65 -2.87 -18.35
CA ASP A 118 7.81 -3.71 -18.03
C ASP A 118 7.49 -4.78 -16.97
N LEU A 119 6.64 -4.44 -16.01
CA LEU A 119 6.28 -5.31 -14.89
C LEU A 119 4.92 -6.03 -15.10
N GLY A 120 4.22 -5.72 -16.20
CA GLY A 120 2.89 -6.24 -16.51
C GLY A 120 1.83 -5.84 -15.47
N LEU A 121 1.87 -4.61 -14.96
CA LEU A 121 0.96 -4.14 -13.92
C LEU A 121 -0.43 -3.82 -14.48
N ASP A 122 -1.45 -4.21 -13.72
CA ASP A 122 -2.86 -4.04 -14.08
C ASP A 122 -3.69 -4.21 -12.79
N PRO A 123 -4.57 -3.26 -12.43
CA PRO A 123 -5.06 -2.08 -13.19
C PRO A 123 -4.10 -0.87 -13.21
N LEU A 124 -4.25 -0.02 -14.23
CA LEU A 124 -3.58 1.29 -14.32
C LEU A 124 -4.58 2.44 -14.28
N LEU A 125 -4.70 3.08 -13.12
CA LEU A 125 -5.54 4.25 -12.87
C LEU A 125 -4.65 5.51 -12.91
N LEU A 126 -4.46 6.08 -14.10
CA LEU A 126 -3.52 7.20 -14.32
C LEU A 126 -4.27 8.51 -14.61
N GLY A 127 -3.71 9.64 -14.17
CA GLY A 127 -4.34 10.95 -14.33
C GLY A 127 -5.63 11.12 -13.52
N VAL A 128 -5.81 10.34 -12.46
CA VAL A 128 -7.06 10.26 -11.69
C VAL A 128 -7.05 11.23 -10.51
N ARG A 129 -8.08 12.07 -10.41
CA ARG A 129 -8.27 12.96 -9.25
C ARG A 129 -9.07 12.29 -8.12
N ASP A 130 -10.15 11.59 -8.47
CA ASP A 130 -10.98 10.85 -7.52
C ASP A 130 -10.55 9.37 -7.51
N LYS A 131 -9.56 9.06 -6.68
CA LYS A 131 -9.02 7.70 -6.55
C LYS A 131 -10.08 6.69 -6.10
N PRO A 132 -10.93 6.98 -5.09
CA PRO A 132 -12.01 6.07 -4.69
C PRO A 132 -12.99 5.72 -5.82
N ALA A 133 -13.42 6.71 -6.60
CA ALA A 133 -14.35 6.46 -7.70
C ALA A 133 -13.72 5.56 -8.78
N ALA A 134 -12.50 5.89 -9.22
CA ALA A 134 -11.79 5.10 -10.22
C ALA A 134 -11.49 3.66 -9.73
N MET A 135 -11.13 3.51 -8.45
CA MET A 135 -10.96 2.20 -7.84
C MET A 135 -12.27 1.43 -7.79
N ALA A 136 -13.40 2.06 -7.44
CA ALA A 136 -14.71 1.41 -7.40
C ALA A 136 -15.10 0.80 -8.75
N GLU A 137 -14.86 1.52 -9.85
CA GLU A 137 -15.11 1.02 -11.21
C GLU A 137 -14.28 -0.23 -11.52
N VAL A 138 -12.99 -0.22 -11.16
CA VAL A 138 -12.09 -1.37 -11.31
C VAL A 138 -12.57 -2.57 -10.49
N LEU A 139 -12.98 -2.34 -9.24
CA LEU A 139 -13.47 -3.40 -8.37
C LEU A 139 -14.75 -4.04 -8.94
N GLN A 140 -15.68 -3.22 -9.44
CA GLN A 140 -16.88 -3.70 -10.10
C GLN A 140 -16.55 -4.55 -11.34
N GLN A 141 -15.64 -4.08 -12.20
CA GLN A 141 -15.23 -4.81 -13.41
C GLN A 141 -14.55 -6.15 -13.09
N ARG A 142 -13.84 -6.23 -11.96
CA ARG A 142 -13.10 -7.43 -11.54
C ARG A 142 -13.88 -8.34 -10.61
N GLY A 143 -15.10 -7.96 -10.21
CA GLY A 143 -15.87 -8.67 -9.19
C GLY A 143 -15.14 -8.76 -7.85
N LEU A 144 -14.38 -7.71 -7.50
CA LEU A 144 -13.67 -7.60 -6.24
C LEU A 144 -14.43 -6.70 -5.26
N GLU A 145 -14.29 -7.00 -3.98
CA GLU A 145 -14.81 -6.16 -2.91
C GLU A 145 -13.70 -5.31 -2.29
N TRP A 146 -14.07 -4.17 -1.70
CA TRP A 146 -13.14 -3.32 -0.95
C TRP A 146 -12.38 -4.06 0.15
N SER A 147 -12.98 -5.09 0.73
CA SER A 147 -12.35 -5.98 1.73
C SER A 147 -11.24 -6.88 1.17
N GLN A 148 -11.02 -6.88 -0.15
CA GLN A 148 -9.97 -7.63 -0.84
C GLN A 148 -8.86 -6.71 -1.37
N VAL A 149 -8.90 -5.42 -1.05
CA VAL A 149 -7.98 -4.40 -1.57
C VAL A 149 -7.03 -3.94 -0.47
N ALA A 150 -5.75 -3.91 -0.79
CA ALA A 150 -4.74 -3.17 -0.04
C ALA A 150 -4.24 -1.98 -0.86
N PHE A 151 -3.85 -0.91 -0.19
CA PHE A 151 -3.34 0.30 -0.84
C PHE A 151 -2.07 0.81 -0.14
N LEU A 152 -1.04 1.21 -0.90
CA LEU A 152 0.09 1.99 -0.41
C LEU A 152 -0.04 3.44 -0.89
N GLY A 153 -0.11 4.40 0.03
CA GLY A 153 -0.20 5.82 -0.29
C GLY A 153 0.54 6.69 0.72
N ASP A 154 0.93 7.89 0.33
CA ASP A 154 1.85 8.73 1.09
C ASP A 154 1.36 10.15 1.38
N ASP A 155 0.38 10.67 0.63
CA ASP A 155 -0.06 12.07 0.75
C ASP A 155 -1.59 12.26 0.78
N TYR A 156 -2.03 13.50 1.01
CA TYR A 156 -3.44 13.88 1.19
C TYR A 156 -4.43 13.34 0.14
N PRO A 157 -4.10 13.25 -1.16
CA PRO A 157 -5.01 12.66 -2.16
C PRO A 157 -5.39 11.20 -1.87
N ASP A 158 -4.62 10.49 -1.05
CA ASP A 158 -4.90 9.10 -0.67
C ASP A 158 -5.80 8.96 0.57
N LEU A 159 -6.00 10.03 1.34
CA LEU A 159 -6.85 10.01 2.55
C LEU A 159 -8.23 9.41 2.31
N PRO A 160 -8.94 9.69 1.18
CA PRO A 160 -10.26 9.12 0.94
C PRO A 160 -10.28 7.58 0.80
N LEU A 161 -9.14 6.94 0.56
CA LEU A 161 -9.03 5.47 0.51
C LEU A 161 -8.86 4.85 1.89
N ILE A 162 -8.37 5.59 2.89
CA ILE A 162 -8.23 5.12 4.27
C ILE A 162 -9.62 4.75 4.82
N GLY A 163 -9.76 3.51 5.29
CA GLY A 163 -11.02 2.98 5.83
C GLY A 163 -12.02 2.51 4.77
N LYS A 164 -11.76 2.75 3.47
CA LYS A 164 -12.46 2.08 2.37
C LYS A 164 -11.81 0.74 2.06
N VAL A 165 -10.51 0.73 1.80
CA VAL A 165 -9.74 -0.49 1.53
C VAL A 165 -9.60 -1.34 2.79
N ALA A 166 -9.34 -2.64 2.61
CA ALA A 166 -9.17 -3.58 3.71
C ALA A 166 -7.93 -3.27 4.56
N CYS A 167 -6.85 -2.82 3.90
CA CYS A 167 -5.61 -2.42 4.55
C CYS A 167 -4.95 -1.26 3.82
N PHE A 168 -4.71 -0.16 4.53
CA PHE A 168 -3.97 0.99 4.03
C PHE A 168 -2.57 1.02 4.65
N PHE A 169 -1.55 0.94 3.80
CA PHE A 169 -0.15 1.05 4.16
C PHE A 169 0.38 2.45 3.83
N ALA A 170 1.35 2.91 4.60
CA ALA A 170 2.06 4.16 4.32
C ALA A 170 3.58 3.94 4.35
N PRO A 171 4.35 4.54 3.41
CA PRO A 171 5.80 4.63 3.51
C PRO A 171 6.28 5.30 4.80
N ALA A 172 7.51 5.00 5.24
CA ALA A 172 8.09 5.59 6.46
C ALA A 172 8.20 7.13 6.40
N ASP A 173 8.39 7.66 5.19
CA ASP A 173 8.53 9.08 4.84
C ASP A 173 7.22 9.75 4.41
N ALA A 174 6.10 9.03 4.43
CA ALA A 174 4.78 9.59 4.10
C ALA A 174 4.39 10.77 5.00
N ALA A 175 3.45 11.59 4.51
CA ALA A 175 2.93 12.72 5.24
C ALA A 175 2.49 12.30 6.67
N PRO A 176 2.80 13.08 7.73
CA PRO A 176 2.45 12.70 9.10
C PRO A 176 0.95 12.41 9.29
N ALA A 177 0.09 13.09 8.52
CA ALA A 177 -1.36 12.89 8.50
C ALA A 177 -1.76 11.50 7.97
N ILE A 178 -0.99 10.95 7.02
CA ILE A 178 -1.19 9.63 6.43
C ILE A 178 -0.67 8.55 7.38
N ARG A 179 0.58 8.64 7.85
CA ARG A 179 1.17 7.66 8.78
C ARG A 179 0.35 7.45 10.05
N ARG A 180 -0.22 8.53 10.61
CA ARG A 180 -1.09 8.42 11.81
C ARG A 180 -2.40 7.68 11.56
N ARG A 181 -2.87 7.64 10.31
CA ARG A 181 -4.18 7.09 9.92
C ARG A 181 -4.07 5.75 9.19
N ALA A 182 -2.90 5.43 8.64
CA ALA A 182 -2.59 4.13 8.06
C ALA A 182 -2.82 3.00 9.06
N ASP A 183 -3.08 1.80 8.53
CA ASP A 183 -3.23 0.58 9.30
C ASP A 183 -1.86 0.01 9.68
N ALA A 184 -0.88 0.19 8.78
CA ALA A 184 0.52 -0.11 9.05
C ALA A 184 1.44 0.88 8.31
N VAL A 185 2.59 1.17 8.92
CA VAL A 185 3.63 2.04 8.35
C VAL A 185 4.86 1.21 8.08
N THR A 186 5.39 1.27 6.86
CA THR A 186 6.58 0.49 6.50
C THR A 186 7.81 0.98 7.26
N LEU A 187 8.81 0.12 7.43
CA LEU A 187 10.12 0.56 7.91
C LEU A 187 10.90 1.27 6.79
N ALA A 188 10.77 0.78 5.55
CA ALA A 188 11.37 1.42 4.39
C ALA A 188 10.65 2.72 3.99
N ALA A 189 11.43 3.69 3.49
CA ALA A 189 10.91 4.85 2.79
C ALA A 189 10.44 4.48 1.37
N SER A 190 9.72 5.40 0.73
CA SER A 190 9.16 5.26 -0.62
C SER A 190 10.19 4.84 -1.68
N ASP A 191 11.41 5.37 -1.61
CA ASP A 191 12.53 5.01 -2.50
C ASP A 191 13.42 3.85 -1.98
N GLY A 192 13.16 3.40 -0.74
CA GLY A 192 13.91 2.36 -0.03
C GLY A 192 13.32 0.95 -0.15
N GLY A 193 12.27 0.78 -0.95
CA GLY A 193 11.60 -0.50 -1.14
C GLY A 193 10.40 -0.75 -0.23
N ALA A 194 9.65 0.32 0.11
CA ALA A 194 8.42 0.21 0.89
C ALA A 194 7.41 -0.75 0.26
N PHE A 195 7.27 -0.77 -1.07
CA PHE A 195 6.30 -1.64 -1.72
C PHE A 195 6.70 -3.11 -1.68
N ALA A 196 7.99 -3.44 -1.81
CA ALA A 196 8.49 -4.79 -1.57
C ALA A 196 8.14 -5.26 -0.15
N GLU A 197 8.32 -4.40 0.86
CA GLU A 197 7.98 -4.73 2.26
C GLU A 197 6.49 -5.06 2.44
N VAL A 198 5.60 -4.27 1.82
CA VAL A 198 4.15 -4.52 1.83
C VAL A 198 3.80 -5.83 1.13
N ILE A 199 4.37 -6.07 -0.05
CA ILE A 199 4.15 -7.31 -0.81
C ILE A 199 4.59 -8.51 0.01
N GLU A 200 5.80 -8.48 0.58
CA GLU A 200 6.32 -9.58 1.41
C GLU A 200 5.42 -9.81 2.64
N THR A 201 4.89 -8.75 3.24
CA THR A 201 3.95 -8.84 4.37
C THR A 201 2.66 -9.55 3.97
N ILE A 202 2.07 -9.21 2.83
CA ILE A 202 0.86 -9.86 2.32
C ILE A 202 1.14 -11.31 1.95
N LEU A 203 2.18 -11.60 1.18
CA LEU A 203 2.49 -12.96 0.74
C LEU A 203 2.86 -13.89 1.90
N ARG A 204 3.55 -13.39 2.95
CA ARG A 204 3.78 -14.17 4.18
C ARG A 204 2.47 -14.56 4.85
N SER A 205 1.49 -13.66 4.91
CA SER A 205 0.17 -13.97 5.46
C SER A 205 -0.61 -14.99 4.61
N GLN A 206 -0.33 -15.04 3.31
CA GLN A 206 -0.92 -16.00 2.37
C GLN A 206 -0.16 -17.33 2.30
N GLY A 207 0.97 -17.46 3.00
CA GLY A 207 1.82 -18.66 2.97
C GLY A 207 2.61 -18.83 1.68
N THR A 208 2.70 -17.79 0.84
CA THR A 208 3.35 -17.79 -0.48
C THR A 208 4.70 -17.04 -0.47
N TRP A 209 5.30 -16.85 0.72
CA TRP A 209 6.62 -16.26 0.88
C TRP A 209 7.42 -16.94 2.01
N PRO A 210 8.74 -17.17 1.87
CA PRO A 210 9.60 -16.82 0.72
C PRO A 210 9.31 -17.68 -0.52
N PRO A 211 9.80 -17.30 -1.71
CA PRO A 211 9.68 -18.13 -2.90
C PRO A 211 10.27 -19.51 -2.65
N GLN A 212 9.53 -20.55 -3.02
CA GLN A 212 9.98 -21.93 -2.91
C GLN A 212 10.63 -22.36 -4.22
N GLY A 213 11.77 -23.05 -4.15
CA GLY A 213 12.43 -23.62 -5.33
C GLY A 213 13.18 -22.64 -6.23
N LEU A 214 13.62 -21.50 -5.68
CA LEU A 214 14.65 -20.65 -6.29
C LEU A 214 16.06 -21.17 -5.98
#